data_AF-A0A2H9PV35-F1
#
_entry.id   AF-A0A2H9PV35-F1
#
_cell.length_a   1.000
_cell.length_b   1.000
_cell.length_c   1.000
_cell.angle_alpha   90.00
_cell.angle_beta   90.00
_cell.angle_gamma   90.00
#
_symmetry.space_group_name_H-M   'P 1'
#
loop_
_entity.id
_entity.type
_entity.pdbx_description
1 polymer ?
#
loop_
_entity_poly.entity_id
_entity_poly.type
_entity_poly.pdbx_seq_one_letter_code
_entity_poly.pdbx_strand_id
1 'polypeptide(L)' 'MSEPNGNLADAYVKKAEEALFALGELTVPSWQIAAAYYAMYFSLYAVLVRIGIRSEIHACTLACARV' A
#
# COMPACT_ATOMS: atom_id res chain seq x y z
N MET A 1 13.69 -1.67 13.73
CA MET A 1 12.27 -1.32 13.98
C MET A 1 12.22 0.19 14.17
N SER A 2 11.29 0.86 13.50
CA SER A 2 11.02 2.28 13.69
C SER A 2 9.91 2.44 14.73
N GLU A 3 9.70 3.66 15.22
CA GLU A 3 8.53 3.93 16.05
C GLU A 3 7.24 3.76 15.23
N PRO A 4 6.19 3.16 15.80
CA PRO A 4 4.84 3.16 15.24
C PRO A 4 4.39 4.58 14.87
N ASN A 5 3.83 4.76 13.68
CA ASN A 5 3.38 6.07 13.22
C ASN A 5 1.95 6.02 12.67
N GLY A 6 0.98 6.39 13.51
CA GLY A 6 -0.44 6.41 13.14
C GLY A 6 -0.75 7.39 12.00
N ASN A 7 -0.23 8.62 12.07
CA ASN A 7 -0.49 9.64 11.06
C ASN A 7 0.00 9.20 9.67
N LEU A 8 1.19 8.60 9.61
CA LEU A 8 1.75 8.11 8.36
C LEU A 8 0.96 6.88 7.85
N ALA A 9 0.58 5.97 8.76
CA ALA A 9 -0.27 4.83 8.40
C ALA A 9 -1.59 5.30 7.77
N ASP A 10 -2.28 6.25 8.40
CA ASP A 10 -3.57 6.77 7.91
C ASP A 10 -3.40 7.47 6.55
N ALA A 11 -2.28 8.16 6.32
CA ALA A 11 -1.97 8.72 5.00
C ALA A 11 -1.80 7.64 3.91
N TYR A 12 -1.23 6.48 4.25
CA TYR A 12 -1.12 5.36 3.32
C TYR A 12 -2.43 4.60 3.13
N VAL A 13 -3.32 4.55 4.15
CA VAL A 13 -4.70 4.08 3.97
C VAL A 13 -5.40 4.94 2.93
N LYS A 14 -5.32 6.26 3.05
CA LYS A 14 -5.92 7.17 2.07
C LYS A 14 -5.37 6.96 0.66
N LYS A 15 -4.05 6.77 0.52
CA LYS A 15 -3.45 6.44 -0.79
C LYS A 15 -3.94 5.10 -1.35
N ALA A 16 -4.18 4.11 -0.49
CA ALA A 16 -4.74 2.83 -0.92
C ALA A 16 -6.16 3.00 -1.45
N GLU A 17 -7.00 3.79 -0.77
CA GLU A 17 -8.36 4.12 -1.20
C GLU A 17 -8.36 4.89 -2.53
N GLU A 18 -7.48 5.87 -2.70
CA GLU A 18 -7.32 6.63 -3.95
C GLU A 18 -6.91 5.71 -5.12
N ALA A 19 -5.97 4.78 -4.89
CA ALA A 19 -5.55 3.82 -5.89
C ALA A 19 -6.67 2.82 -6.26
N LEU A 20 -7.46 2.40 -5.26
CA LEU A 20 -8.61 1.53 -5.47
C LEU A 20 -9.74 2.24 -6.23
N PHE A 21 -9.98 3.51 -5.93
CA PHE A 21 -10.92 4.33 -6.69
C PHE A 21 -10.46 4.47 -8.15
N ALA A 22 -9.18 4.79 -8.38
CA ALA A 22 -8.62 4.90 -9.72
C ALA A 22 -8.76 3.59 -10.53
N LEU A 23 -8.61 2.43 -9.89
CA LEU A 23 -8.84 1.13 -10.54
C LEU A 23 -10.23 1.03 -11.19
N GLY A 24 -11.27 1.58 -10.53
CA GLY A 24 -12.65 1.58 -11.04
C GLY A 24 -12.87 2.50 -12.24
N GLU A 25 -12.08 3.56 -12.36
CA GLU A 25 -12.20 4.56 -13.43
C GLU A 25 -11.31 4.24 -14.66
N LEU A 26 -10.27 3.43 -14.47
CA LEU A 26 -9.33 3.07 -15.54
C LEU A 26 -9.94 2.06 -16.51
N THR A 27 -9.74 2.30 -17.80
CA THR A 27 -10.25 1.44 -18.89
C THR A 27 -9.17 0.59 -19.54
N VAL A 28 -7.90 0.93 -19.35
CA VAL A 28 -6.76 0.22 -19.94
C VAL A 28 -6.26 -0.86 -18.97
N PRO A 29 -6.23 -2.15 -19.36
CA PRO A 29 -5.95 -3.25 -18.45
C PRO A 29 -4.59 -3.17 -17.73
N SER A 30 -3.52 -2.72 -18.41
CA SER A 30 -2.21 -2.59 -17.78
C SER A 30 -2.20 -1.56 -16.64
N TRP A 31 -2.95 -0.47 -16.81
CA TRP A 31 -3.11 0.56 -15.79
C TRP A 31 -4.00 0.10 -14.64
N GLN A 32 -5.05 -0.68 -14.93
CA GLN A 32 -5.84 -1.33 -13.89
C GLN A 32 -4.98 -2.26 -13.02
N ILE A 33 -4.15 -3.11 -13.64
CA ILE A 33 -3.23 -3.99 -12.88
C ILE A 33 -2.28 -3.17 -12.00
N ALA A 34 -1.73 -2.07 -12.53
CA ALA A 34 -0.85 -1.19 -11.75
C ALA A 34 -1.58 -0.54 -10.57
N ALA A 35 -2.81 -0.04 -10.78
CA ALA A 35 -3.62 0.56 -9.73
C ALA A 35 -3.97 -0.45 -8.63
N ALA A 36 -4.37 -1.67 -9.02
CA ALA A 36 -4.64 -2.76 -8.08
C ALA A 36 -3.39 -3.14 -7.26
N TYR A 37 -2.22 -3.22 -7.92
CA TYR A 37 -0.94 -3.45 -7.25
C TYR A 37 -0.66 -2.38 -6.19
N TYR A 38 -0.80 -1.10 -6.54
CA TYR A 38 -0.53 -0.01 -5.60
C TYR A 38 -1.54 0.07 -4.46
N ALA A 39 -2.83 -0.23 -4.73
CA ALA A 39 -3.84 -0.31 -3.67
C ALA A 39 -3.47 -1.37 -2.62
N MET A 40 -3.06 -2.57 -3.05
CA MET A 40 -2.61 -3.62 -2.15
C MET A 40 -1.30 -3.25 -1.42
N TYR A 41 -0.32 -2.69 -2.14
CA TYR A 41 0.95 -2.26 -1.57
C TYR A 41 0.76 -1.21 -0.47
N PHE A 42 -0.02 -0.16 -0.73
CA PHE A 42 -0.26 0.91 0.24
C PHE A 42 -1.05 0.39 1.45
N SER A 43 -2.01 -0.51 1.24
CA SER A 43 -2.75 -1.16 2.33
C SER A 43 -1.80 -1.92 3.28
N LEU A 44 -0.91 -2.75 2.71
CA LEU A 44 0.06 -3.50 3.49
C LEU A 44 1.06 -2.57 4.19
N TYR A 45 1.53 -1.54 3.48
CA TYR A 45 2.48 -0.59 4.05
C TYR A 45 1.87 0.22 5.20
N ALA A 46 0.60 0.58 5.13
CA ALA A 46 -0.11 1.25 6.23
C ALA A 46 -0.11 0.38 7.50
N VAL A 47 -0.35 -0.92 7.37
CA VAL A 47 -0.28 -1.86 8.50
C VAL A 47 1.12 -1.91 9.09
N LEU A 48 2.14 -2.09 8.24
CA LEU A 48 3.55 -2.19 8.67
C LEU A 48 4.00 -0.92 9.41
N VAL A 49 3.70 0.26 8.86
CA VAL A 49 4.03 1.55 9.49
C VAL A 49 3.31 1.73 10.82
N ARG A 50 2.04 1.30 10.92
CA ARG A 50 1.26 1.38 12.16
C ARG A 50 1.84 0.53 13.28
N ILE A 51 2.57 -0.54 12.96
CA ILE A 51 3.25 -1.40 13.94
C ILE A 51 4.77 -1.13 14.05
N GLY A 52 5.27 -0.06 13.44
CA GLY A 52 6.68 0.32 13.55
C GLY A 52 7.64 -0.48 12.67
N ILE A 53 7.13 -1.13 11.62
CA ILE A 53 7.93 -1.81 10.60
C ILE A 53 8.07 -0.89 9.39
N ARG A 54 9.27 -0.36 9.19
CA ARG A 54 9.62 0.39 7.98
C ARG A 54 10.11 -0.58 6.91
N SER A 55 9.47 -0.54 5.74
CA SER A 55 9.82 -1.33 4.57
C SER A 55 9.66 -0.49 3.31
N GLU A 56 10.71 0.24 2.94
CA GLU A 56 10.66 1.21 1.83
C GLU A 56 10.90 0.56 0.47
N ILE A 57 11.26 -0.72 0.47
CA ILE A 57 11.49 -1.51 -0.73
C ILE A 57 10.20 -2.29 -1.02
N HIS A 58 9.59 -2.04 -2.18
CA HIS A 58 8.36 -2.71 -2.62
C HIS A 58 8.43 -4.24 -2.48
N ALA A 59 9.52 -4.85 -2.94
CA ALA A 59 9.72 -6.30 -2.84
C ALA A 59 9.77 -6.80 -1.39
N CYS A 60 10.41 -6.06 -0.49
CA CYS A 60 10.46 -6.40 0.93
C CYS A 60 9.09 -6.27 1.60
N THR A 61 8.33 -5.22 1.26
CA THR A 61 6.98 -5.02 1.77
C THR A 61 6.07 -6.18 1.37
N LEU A 62 6.12 -6.57 0.10
CA LEU A 62 5.34 -7.70 -0.41
C LEU A 62 5.77 -9.04 0.19
N ALA A 63 7.06 -9.21 0.50
CA ALA A 63 7.55 -10.41 1.17
C ALA A 63 6.91 -10.62 2.55
N CYS A 64 6.54 -9.54 3.26
CA CYS A 64 5.83 -9.65 4.55
C CYS A 64 4.41 -10.24 4.44
N ALA A 65 3.80 -10.23 3.25
CA ALA A 65 2.48 -10.80 3.00
C ALA A 65 2.53 -12.14 2.24
N ARG A 66 3.72 -12.61 1.84
CA ARG A 66 3.90 -13.96 1.29
C ARG A 66 3.90 -14.96 2.44
N VAL A 67 2.77 -15.65 2.61
CA VAL A 67 2.63 -16.88 3.43
C VAL A 67 3.16 -18.09 2.70
#